data_AF-A0A975J7H8-F1
#
_entry.id   AF-A0A975J7H8-F1
#
_cell.length_a   1.000
_cell.length_b   1.000
_cell.length_c   1.000
_cell.angle_alpha   90.00
_cell.angle_beta   90.00
_cell.angle_gamma   90.00
#
_symmetry.space_group_name_H-M   'P 1'
#
loop_
_entity.id
_entity.type
_entity.pdbx_description
1 polymer ?
#
loop_
_entity_poly.entity_id
_entity_poly.type
_entity_poly.pdbx_seq_one_letter_code
_entity_poly.pdbx_strand_id
1 'polypeptide(L)'
;MLLCLGMCKVKRRCIVIKIGRNEPCPCGSGKKYKKCCLNKTEEQRLADAIMYSMKSIKNDARIKKCLHPKQEECDQKIIKAHAIQNNRILNKLGENGLVITMDGTSNMIFQGSQKKGRKIATTFTGFCKHHDKLLFQEIEDSEFIASQKQIFLFTYRTMAWHYHKKQEQLNAQTIRYKRMYEQGYDMSSSEDFRLFEKGLKLGIKDNENEKLIFDELLLDEIYDKVNYCIWELPYEVEFAVSMMHELEHDILGQAINNLETDVNLRKLYLNIFPADSKSFCIWSWLKENDDAYIDFSKQFMKLNINDRENYFNNNLPRWTDSIIISPRLWNRWGDGIQEALITHANFDILYRVMEEETSDYKYSYMDTPWNFFEKTI
;
A
#
# COMPACT_ATOMS: atom_id res chain seq x y z
N MET A 1 -9.13 1.09 10.06
CA MET A 1 -10.11 0.69 11.10
C MET A 1 -9.65 1.00 12.53
N LEU A 2 -8.40 0.70 12.92
CA LEU A 2 -7.85 0.96 14.28
C LEU A 2 -8.04 2.40 14.81
N LEU A 3 -7.94 3.41 13.94
CA LEU A 3 -8.09 4.80 14.34
C LEU A 3 -9.51 5.19 14.81
N CYS A 4 -10.55 4.37 14.59
CA CYS A 4 -11.92 4.71 15.01
C CYS A 4 -12.33 4.12 16.35
N LEU A 5 -11.79 2.96 16.76
CA LEU A 5 -12.19 2.31 18.02
C LEU A 5 -11.46 2.88 19.25
N GLY A 6 -10.28 3.47 19.06
CA GLY A 6 -9.46 4.07 20.12
C GLY A 6 -9.75 5.53 20.50
N MET A 7 -10.69 6.21 19.82
CA MET A 7 -10.85 7.67 19.93
C MET A 7 -11.50 8.16 21.24
N CYS A 8 -11.84 7.25 22.16
CA CYS A 8 -12.52 7.57 23.42
C CYS A 8 -11.64 8.35 24.44
N LYS A 9 -10.36 8.63 24.13
CA LYS A 9 -9.39 9.25 25.05
C LYS A 9 -8.66 10.50 24.50
N VAL A 10 -9.22 11.20 23.50
CA VAL A 10 -8.62 12.46 22.99
C VAL A 10 -9.01 13.61 23.92
N LYS A 11 -8.04 14.30 24.54
CA LYS A 11 -8.33 15.42 25.45
C LYS A 11 -8.59 16.70 24.65
N ARG A 12 -9.74 17.34 24.93
CA ARG A 12 -10.01 18.71 24.47
C ARG A 12 -9.22 19.71 25.30
N ARG A 13 -8.49 20.59 24.63
CA ARG A 13 -7.80 21.72 25.24
C ARG A 13 -8.82 22.84 25.47
N CYS A 14 -9.03 23.22 26.74
CA CYS A 14 -9.87 24.37 27.08
C CYS A 14 -9.17 25.67 26.67
N ILE A 15 -9.41 26.14 25.45
CA ILE A 15 -9.14 27.53 25.07
C ILE A 15 -10.45 28.29 25.33
N VAL A 16 -10.55 28.97 26.47
CA VAL A 16 -11.71 29.80 26.81
C VAL A 16 -11.66 31.08 25.97
N ILE A 17 -12.14 31.00 24.74
CA ILE A 17 -12.37 32.19 23.91
C ILE A 17 -13.79 32.68 24.23
N LYS A 18 -13.90 33.83 24.91
CA LYS A 18 -15.20 34.52 25.07
C LYS A 18 -15.62 35.08 23.71
N ILE A 19 -16.28 34.25 22.91
CA ILE A 19 -16.77 34.63 21.59
C ILE A 19 -18.25 35.05 21.63
N GLY A 20 -18.57 36.17 20.99
CA GLY A 20 -19.92 36.69 20.91
C GLY A 20 -20.82 35.85 20.01
N ARG A 21 -22.10 35.66 20.38
CA ARG A 21 -23.09 34.84 19.63
C ARG A 21 -23.19 35.19 18.13
N ASN A 22 -22.96 36.45 17.76
CA ASN A 22 -23.08 36.93 16.38
C ASN A 22 -21.73 37.02 15.64
N GLU A 23 -20.60 36.78 16.31
CA GLU A 23 -19.27 36.83 15.69
C GLU A 23 -19.05 35.65 14.74
N PRO A 24 -18.12 35.76 13.77
CA PRO A 24 -17.68 34.64 12.95
C PRO A 24 -17.23 33.47 13.82
N CYS A 25 -17.71 32.27 13.53
CA CYS A 25 -17.40 31.07 14.30
C CYS A 25 -15.91 30.70 14.16
N PRO A 26 -15.20 30.36 15.26
CA PRO A 26 -13.75 30.20 15.25
C PRO A 26 -13.32 28.88 14.59
N CYS A 27 -14.26 28.00 14.25
CA CYS A 27 -13.99 26.76 13.50
C CYS A 27 -13.72 26.99 12.00
N GLY A 28 -13.68 28.24 11.52
CA GLY A 28 -13.38 28.56 10.12
C GLY A 28 -14.54 28.31 9.14
N SER A 29 -15.76 28.05 9.64
CA SER A 29 -16.93 27.79 8.78
C SER A 29 -17.50 29.01 8.06
N GLY A 30 -17.07 30.23 8.41
CA GLY A 30 -17.63 31.49 7.91
C GLY A 30 -19.04 31.83 8.43
N LYS A 31 -19.67 30.97 9.25
CA LYS A 31 -21.00 31.20 9.83
C LYS A 31 -20.92 31.97 11.16
N LYS A 32 -22.00 32.63 11.60
CA LYS A 32 -22.10 33.21 12.96
C LYS A 32 -22.02 32.10 14.02
N TYR A 33 -21.34 32.33 15.15
CA TYR A 33 -21.13 31.34 16.21
C TYR A 33 -22.43 30.66 16.68
N LYS A 34 -23.51 31.43 16.87
CA LYS A 34 -24.84 30.90 17.25
C LYS A 34 -25.50 29.98 16.21
N LYS A 35 -25.11 30.09 14.94
CA LYS A 35 -25.61 29.25 13.84
C LYS A 35 -24.62 28.14 13.46
N CYS A 36 -23.61 27.92 14.30
CA CYS A 36 -22.56 26.94 14.07
C CYS A 36 -22.22 26.21 15.39
N CYS A 37 -21.07 26.46 16.02
CA CYS A 37 -20.59 25.66 17.14
C CYS A 37 -21.31 25.85 18.48
N LEU A 38 -22.13 26.90 18.65
CA LEU A 38 -22.81 27.18 19.93
C LEU A 38 -23.74 26.02 20.36
N ASN A 39 -24.45 25.41 19.41
CA ASN A 39 -25.44 24.36 19.70
C ASN A 39 -24.92 22.94 19.42
N LYS A 40 -23.63 22.79 19.08
CA LYS A 40 -23.06 21.46 18.80
C LYS A 40 -22.73 20.72 20.08
N THR A 41 -23.04 19.43 20.12
CA THR A 41 -22.55 18.52 21.17
C THR A 41 -21.03 18.34 21.02
N GLU A 42 -20.38 17.76 22.02
CA GLU A 42 -18.93 17.52 21.95
C GLU A 42 -18.58 16.51 20.85
N GLU A 43 -19.42 15.47 20.68
CA GLU A 43 -19.28 14.46 19.64
C GLU A 43 -19.38 15.08 18.24
N GLN A 44 -20.32 16.00 18.05
CA GLN A 44 -20.48 16.72 16.78
C GLN A 44 -19.25 17.57 16.45
N ARG A 45 -18.68 18.25 17.44
CA ARG A 45 -17.45 19.05 17.24
C ARG A 45 -16.24 18.17 16.92
N LEU A 46 -16.10 17.03 17.62
CA LEU A 46 -15.05 16.07 17.35
C LEU A 46 -15.18 15.49 15.93
N ALA A 47 -16.39 15.13 15.50
CA ALA A 47 -16.65 14.66 14.15
C ALA A 47 -16.28 15.71 13.09
N ASP A 48 -16.65 16.98 13.28
CA ASP A 48 -16.25 18.05 12.37
C ASP A 48 -14.72 18.22 12.31
N ALA A 49 -14.04 18.17 13.47
CA ALA A 49 -12.59 18.30 13.56
C ALA A 49 -11.88 17.16 12.82
N ILE A 50 -12.39 15.93 12.96
CA ILE A 50 -11.90 14.77 12.21
C ILE A 50 -12.07 14.99 10.71
N MET A 51 -13.27 15.38 10.26
CA MET A 51 -13.54 15.66 8.84
C MET A 51 -12.62 16.76 8.29
N TYR A 52 -12.43 17.85 9.05
CA TYR A 52 -11.50 18.92 8.68
C TYR A 52 -10.06 18.41 8.59
N SER A 53 -9.60 17.62 9.57
CA SER A 53 -8.23 17.09 9.61
C SER A 53 -7.90 16.23 8.37
N MET A 54 -8.90 15.51 7.85
CA MET A 54 -8.77 14.62 6.70
C MET A 54 -9.00 15.30 5.34
N LYS A 55 -9.53 16.53 5.34
CA LYS A 55 -9.84 17.26 4.10
C LYS A 55 -8.57 17.47 3.27
N SER A 56 -8.59 17.04 2.00
CA SER A 56 -7.48 17.16 1.06
C SER A 56 -6.15 16.52 1.51
N ILE A 57 -6.16 15.66 2.53
CA ILE A 57 -4.94 15.17 3.17
C ILE A 57 -3.99 14.45 2.18
N LYS A 58 -4.54 13.69 1.22
CA LYS A 58 -3.76 13.01 0.16
C LYS A 58 -2.98 13.99 -0.73
N ASN A 59 -3.48 15.22 -0.91
CA ASN A 59 -2.79 16.25 -1.70
C ASN A 59 -1.76 17.00 -0.86
N ASP A 60 -2.11 17.34 0.39
CA ASP A 60 -1.24 18.12 1.28
C ASP A 60 -0.05 17.29 1.80
N ALA A 61 -0.24 15.98 1.93
CA ALA A 61 0.81 15.05 2.35
C ALA A 61 1.79 14.66 1.23
N ARG A 62 1.51 15.06 -0.02
CA ARG A 62 2.28 14.60 -1.18
C ARG A 62 3.73 15.05 -1.12
N ILE A 63 4.66 14.12 -1.31
CA ILE A 63 6.10 14.37 -1.30
C ILE A 63 6.63 14.32 -2.73
N LYS A 64 7.27 15.40 -3.19
CA LYS A 64 7.94 15.45 -4.49
C LYS A 64 9.44 15.42 -4.28
N LYS A 65 10.06 14.24 -4.44
CA LYS A 65 11.50 14.05 -4.24
C LYS A 65 11.97 12.90 -5.13
N CYS A 66 13.15 13.06 -5.74
CA CYS A 66 13.76 11.95 -6.47
C CYS A 66 14.49 11.03 -5.49
N LEU A 67 14.19 9.73 -5.55
CA LEU A 67 14.77 8.71 -4.69
C LEU A 67 16.04 8.07 -5.26
N HIS A 68 16.43 8.39 -6.50
CA HIS A 68 17.65 7.84 -7.10
C HIS A 68 18.90 8.22 -6.28
N PRO A 69 19.87 7.32 -6.05
CA PRO A 69 21.01 7.62 -5.18
C PRO A 69 21.96 8.70 -5.74
N LYS A 70 22.17 8.73 -7.06
CA LYS A 70 22.96 9.77 -7.74
C LYS A 70 22.19 11.09 -7.82
N GLN A 71 22.22 11.88 -6.77
CA GLN A 71 21.46 13.13 -6.69
C GLN A 71 22.07 14.24 -7.56
N GLU A 72 23.36 14.16 -7.85
CA GLU A 72 24.12 15.06 -8.72
C GLU A 72 23.68 15.01 -10.19
N GLU A 73 23.13 13.87 -10.65
CA GLU A 73 22.59 13.68 -12.01
C GLU A 73 21.08 14.03 -12.10
N CYS A 74 20.47 14.47 -11.00
CA CYS A 74 19.03 14.73 -10.94
C CYS A 74 18.63 16.01 -11.70
N ASP A 75 17.76 15.87 -12.70
CA ASP A 75 17.24 17.00 -13.48
C ASP A 75 16.17 17.85 -12.73
N GLN A 76 15.88 17.51 -11.47
CA GLN A 76 14.86 18.11 -10.59
C GLN A 76 13.41 18.12 -11.12
N LYS A 77 13.15 17.56 -12.30
CA LYS A 77 11.82 17.50 -12.90
C LYS A 77 11.08 16.28 -12.38
N ILE A 78 10.57 16.37 -11.15
CA ILE A 78 9.77 15.31 -10.54
C ILE A 78 8.52 15.02 -11.36
N ILE A 79 8.34 13.76 -11.74
CA ILE A 79 7.20 13.29 -12.52
C ILE A 79 6.29 12.40 -11.69
N LYS A 80 5.15 12.03 -12.29
CA LYS A 80 4.29 10.94 -11.79
C LYS A 80 4.83 9.62 -12.36
N ALA A 81 5.85 9.07 -11.71
CA ALA A 81 6.45 7.78 -12.07
C ALA A 81 5.47 6.64 -11.81
N HIS A 82 5.47 5.62 -12.66
CA HIS A 82 4.56 4.47 -12.56
C HIS A 82 5.22 3.33 -11.80
N ALA A 83 4.59 2.88 -10.71
CA ALA A 83 5.04 1.70 -10.00
C ALA A 83 4.79 0.41 -10.81
N ILE A 84 3.62 0.31 -11.48
CA ILE A 84 3.33 -0.74 -12.45
C ILE A 84 3.40 -0.17 -13.86
N GLN A 85 4.14 -0.84 -14.73
CA GLN A 85 4.52 -0.36 -16.06
C GLN A 85 3.32 0.05 -16.91
N ASN A 86 3.30 1.31 -17.36
CA ASN A 86 2.15 1.84 -18.08
C ASN A 86 2.06 1.35 -19.54
N ASN A 87 3.20 1.18 -20.22
CA ASN A 87 3.22 0.87 -21.65
C ASN A 87 3.02 -0.63 -21.93
N ARG A 88 3.46 -1.50 -21.03
CA ARG A 88 3.33 -2.95 -21.14
C ARG A 88 2.13 -3.48 -20.36
N ILE A 89 2.21 -3.38 -19.03
CA ILE A 89 1.27 -4.03 -18.12
C ILE A 89 -0.09 -3.31 -18.08
N LEU A 90 -0.12 -2.02 -17.69
CA LEU A 90 -1.39 -1.29 -17.57
C LEU A 90 -2.08 -1.07 -18.92
N ASN A 91 -1.33 -1.09 -20.03
CA ASN A 91 -1.90 -1.03 -21.37
C ASN A 91 -2.65 -2.32 -21.72
N LYS A 92 -2.10 -3.50 -21.38
CA LYS A 92 -2.76 -4.81 -21.56
C LYS A 92 -4.01 -4.95 -20.66
N LEU A 93 -3.90 -4.52 -19.40
CA LEU A 93 -5.03 -4.59 -18.45
C LEU A 93 -6.11 -3.56 -18.70
N GLY A 94 -5.76 -2.45 -19.35
CA GLY A 94 -6.68 -1.34 -19.59
C GLY A 94 -7.75 -1.67 -20.62
N GLU A 95 -8.96 -1.14 -20.39
CA GLU A 95 -10.03 -1.10 -21.38
C GLU A 95 -10.43 0.35 -21.59
N ASN A 96 -10.37 0.83 -22.85
CA ASN A 96 -10.55 2.25 -23.17
C ASN A 96 -9.64 3.18 -22.35
N GLY A 97 -8.43 2.71 -22.01
CA GLY A 97 -7.45 3.43 -21.19
C GLY A 97 -7.77 3.49 -19.70
N LEU A 98 -8.77 2.74 -19.22
CA LEU A 98 -9.20 2.68 -17.82
C LEU A 98 -8.85 1.31 -17.19
N VAL A 99 -8.54 1.33 -15.90
CA VAL A 99 -8.28 0.14 -15.05
C VAL A 99 -9.06 0.27 -13.75
N ILE A 100 -9.23 -0.84 -13.03
CA ILE A 100 -9.79 -0.84 -11.67
C ILE A 100 -8.65 -0.92 -10.66
N THR A 101 -8.69 -0.04 -9.66
CA THR A 101 -7.69 0.01 -8.57
C THR A 101 -8.38 -0.21 -7.23
N MET A 102 -7.68 -0.83 -6.29
CA MET A 102 -8.20 -1.10 -4.94
C MET A 102 -7.84 -0.01 -3.91
N ASP A 103 -7.20 1.09 -4.34
CA ASP A 103 -6.80 2.24 -3.50
C ASP A 103 -7.89 3.34 -3.42
N GLY A 104 -9.14 2.98 -3.76
CA GLY A 104 -10.30 3.83 -3.66
C GLY A 104 -10.76 4.01 -2.21
N THR A 105 -11.77 4.86 -2.02
CA THR A 105 -12.30 5.18 -0.70
C THR A 105 -13.83 5.21 -0.82
N SER A 106 -14.51 4.17 -0.34
CA SER A 106 -15.98 4.09 -0.39
C SER A 106 -16.61 5.01 0.65
N ASN A 107 -15.96 5.14 1.82
CA ASN A 107 -16.25 6.05 2.92
C ASN A 107 -14.94 6.42 3.65
N MET A 108 -14.98 7.35 4.62
CA MET A 108 -13.79 7.85 5.34
C MET A 108 -12.90 6.75 5.97
N ILE A 109 -13.46 5.55 6.22
CA ILE A 109 -12.82 4.46 6.96
C ILE A 109 -12.55 3.23 6.08
N PHE A 110 -13.34 3.02 5.03
CA PHE A 110 -13.33 1.79 4.24
C PHE A 110 -12.67 1.99 2.89
N GLN A 111 -11.79 1.06 2.56
CA GLN A 111 -11.22 0.87 1.24
C GLN A 111 -12.36 0.56 0.27
N GLY A 112 -12.25 1.10 -0.94
CA GLY A 112 -13.15 0.79 -2.04
C GLY A 112 -12.37 0.60 -3.32
N SER A 113 -13.03 0.14 -4.37
CA SER A 113 -12.46 0.15 -5.71
C SER A 113 -12.68 1.51 -6.39
N GLN A 114 -11.87 1.83 -7.38
CA GLN A 114 -12.08 2.99 -8.23
C GLN A 114 -11.65 2.71 -9.67
N LYS A 115 -12.45 3.17 -10.65
CA LYS A 115 -12.03 3.19 -12.05
C LYS A 115 -11.11 4.39 -12.29
N LYS A 116 -9.87 4.14 -12.72
CA LYS A 116 -8.85 5.16 -12.97
C LYS A 116 -8.28 5.05 -14.38
N GLY A 117 -7.85 6.18 -14.94
CA GLY A 117 -7.04 6.17 -16.15
C GLY A 117 -5.68 5.51 -15.91
N ARG A 118 -5.24 4.64 -16.81
CA ARG A 118 -3.94 3.93 -16.67
C ARG A 118 -2.74 4.88 -16.48
N LYS A 119 -2.81 6.09 -17.06
CA LYS A 119 -1.78 7.13 -16.91
C LYS A 119 -1.68 7.75 -15.50
N ILE A 120 -2.66 7.51 -14.63
CA ILE A 120 -2.68 8.01 -13.25
C ILE A 120 -2.76 6.89 -12.20
N ALA A 121 -3.08 5.66 -12.61
CA ALA A 121 -3.07 4.50 -11.74
C ALA A 121 -1.63 4.17 -11.33
N THR A 122 -1.42 3.81 -10.05
CA THR A 122 -0.09 3.43 -9.50
C THR A 122 1.02 4.48 -9.68
N THR A 123 0.66 5.77 -9.84
CA THR A 123 1.68 6.82 -9.98
C THR A 123 2.10 7.40 -8.65
N PHE A 124 3.39 7.71 -8.49
CA PHE A 124 3.96 8.39 -7.33
C PHE A 124 5.03 9.41 -7.75
N THR A 125 5.38 10.34 -6.85
CA THR A 125 6.30 11.45 -7.15
C THR A 125 7.69 11.22 -6.56
N GLY A 126 8.18 9.99 -6.69
CA GLY A 126 9.45 9.50 -6.17
C GLY A 126 10.64 9.56 -7.14
N PHE A 127 10.44 9.94 -8.40
CA PHE A 127 11.52 10.03 -9.40
C PHE A 127 11.41 11.27 -10.26
N CYS A 128 12.57 11.76 -10.72
CA CYS A 128 12.67 12.77 -11.74
C CYS A 128 12.59 12.14 -13.14
N LYS A 129 12.27 12.94 -14.17
CA LYS A 129 12.09 12.44 -15.54
C LYS A 129 13.33 11.72 -16.06
N HIS A 130 14.52 12.24 -15.76
CA HIS A 130 15.78 11.65 -16.20
C HIS A 130 16.01 10.26 -15.58
N HIS A 131 15.99 10.17 -14.25
CA HIS A 131 16.28 8.91 -13.54
C HIS A 131 15.21 7.85 -13.76
N ASP A 132 13.92 8.23 -13.81
CA ASP A 132 12.85 7.27 -14.09
C ASP A 132 13.07 6.57 -15.45
N LYS A 133 13.38 7.36 -16.49
CA LYS A 133 13.62 6.83 -17.83
C LYS A 133 14.86 5.97 -17.90
N LEU A 134 15.98 6.41 -17.32
CA LEU A 134 17.26 5.70 -17.41
C LEU A 134 17.24 4.40 -16.60
N LEU A 135 16.83 4.48 -15.33
CA LEU A 135 16.90 3.38 -14.37
C LEU A 135 16.01 2.20 -14.80
N PHE A 136 14.79 2.51 -15.23
CA PHE A 136 13.76 1.51 -15.46
C PHE A 136 13.61 1.08 -16.92
N GLN A 137 14.48 1.59 -17.80
CA GLN A 137 14.41 1.35 -19.24
C GLN A 137 14.33 -0.15 -19.57
N GLU A 138 15.17 -0.97 -18.95
CA GLU A 138 15.27 -2.39 -19.29
C GLU A 138 14.00 -3.18 -19.02
N ILE A 139 13.23 -2.80 -18.00
CA ILE A 139 11.96 -3.46 -17.71
C ILE A 139 10.80 -2.80 -18.49
N GLU A 140 10.87 -1.51 -18.83
CA GLU A 140 9.84 -0.82 -19.64
C GLU A 140 9.90 -1.14 -21.14
N ASP A 141 11.11 -1.26 -21.70
CA ASP A 141 11.34 -1.30 -23.14
C ASP A 141 11.67 -2.71 -23.65
N SER A 142 12.09 -3.65 -22.79
CA SER A 142 12.49 -5.02 -23.18
C SER A 142 11.54 -6.10 -22.65
N GLU A 143 11.45 -7.23 -23.37
CA GLU A 143 10.70 -8.41 -22.91
C GLU A 143 11.27 -8.95 -21.59
N PHE A 144 10.38 -9.44 -20.71
CA PHE A 144 10.80 -10.05 -19.46
C PHE A 144 11.38 -11.44 -19.72
N ILE A 145 12.68 -11.57 -19.48
CA ILE A 145 13.46 -12.80 -19.63
C ILE A 145 13.98 -13.33 -18.30
N ALA A 146 13.52 -12.77 -17.18
CA ALA A 146 13.96 -13.11 -15.83
C ALA A 146 15.48 -12.98 -15.62
N SER A 147 16.12 -11.98 -16.23
CA SER A 147 17.52 -11.66 -15.91
C SER A 147 17.63 -11.13 -14.48
N GLN A 148 18.77 -11.35 -13.81
CA GLN A 148 19.01 -10.82 -12.46
C GLN A 148 18.77 -9.31 -12.39
N LYS A 149 19.19 -8.57 -13.42
CA LYS A 149 18.97 -7.13 -13.52
C LYS A 149 17.49 -6.77 -13.64
N GLN A 150 16.71 -7.49 -14.45
CA GLN A 150 15.26 -7.25 -14.52
C GLN A 150 14.57 -7.52 -13.19
N ILE A 151 14.89 -8.63 -12.51
CA ILE A 151 14.36 -8.95 -11.19
C ILE A 151 14.70 -7.82 -10.21
N PHE A 152 15.97 -7.44 -10.13
CA PHE A 152 16.43 -6.34 -9.29
C PHE A 152 15.65 -5.05 -9.56
N LEU A 153 15.45 -4.67 -10.82
CA LEU A 153 14.74 -3.44 -11.17
C LEU A 153 13.25 -3.47 -10.81
N PHE A 154 12.56 -4.63 -10.96
CA PHE A 154 11.19 -4.80 -10.49
C PHE A 154 11.10 -4.66 -8.96
N THR A 155 12.02 -5.31 -8.24
CA THR A 155 12.11 -5.25 -6.78
C THR A 155 12.44 -3.83 -6.30
N TYR A 156 13.46 -3.18 -6.87
CA TYR A 156 13.88 -1.81 -6.53
C TYR A 156 12.75 -0.81 -6.75
N ARG A 157 12.02 -0.92 -7.86
CA ARG A 157 10.87 -0.04 -8.13
C ARG A 157 9.76 -0.23 -7.10
N THR A 158 9.46 -1.48 -6.76
CA THR A 158 8.46 -1.83 -5.75
C THR A 158 8.86 -1.24 -4.40
N MET A 159 10.10 -1.47 -3.97
CA MET A 159 10.66 -0.91 -2.74
C MET A 159 10.57 0.63 -2.73
N ALA A 160 11.04 1.29 -3.78
CA ALA A 160 11.02 2.75 -3.87
C ALA A 160 9.59 3.33 -3.79
N TRP A 161 8.62 2.67 -4.42
CA TRP A 161 7.22 3.06 -4.36
C TRP A 161 6.63 2.92 -2.95
N HIS A 162 6.83 1.78 -2.30
CA HIS A 162 6.29 1.51 -0.96
C HIS A 162 6.97 2.36 0.11
N TYR A 163 8.29 2.59 -0.01
CA TYR A 163 9.01 3.54 0.82
C TYR A 163 8.44 4.96 0.68
N HIS A 164 8.24 5.44 -0.55
CA HIS A 164 7.64 6.75 -0.81
C HIS A 164 6.21 6.88 -0.26
N LYS A 165 5.35 5.87 -0.49
CA LYS A 165 4.00 5.80 0.09
C LYS A 165 4.04 5.89 1.62
N LYS A 166 4.97 5.20 2.28
CA LYS A 166 5.13 5.22 3.75
C LYS A 166 5.55 6.60 4.25
N GLN A 167 6.47 7.29 3.55
CA GLN A 167 6.84 8.67 3.87
C GLN A 167 5.64 9.63 3.76
N GLU A 168 4.84 9.52 2.69
CA GLU A 168 3.61 10.30 2.55
C GLU A 168 2.58 9.98 3.64
N GLN A 169 2.50 8.71 4.08
CA GLN A 169 1.64 8.31 5.18
C GLN A 169 2.04 8.98 6.50
N LEU A 170 3.34 9.03 6.83
CA LEU A 170 3.83 9.74 8.02
C LEU A 170 3.54 11.24 7.92
N ASN A 171 3.81 11.86 6.77
CA ASN A 171 3.51 13.28 6.54
C ASN A 171 2.01 13.58 6.71
N ALA A 172 1.14 12.71 6.18
CA ALA A 172 -0.30 12.80 6.37
C ALA A 172 -0.70 12.74 7.86
N GLN A 173 -0.06 11.88 8.66
CA GLN A 173 -0.31 11.85 10.10
C GLN A 173 0.16 13.11 10.82
N THR A 174 1.33 13.64 10.46
CA THR A 174 1.82 14.90 11.03
C THR A 174 0.87 16.06 10.74
N ILE A 175 0.38 16.18 9.49
CA ILE A 175 -0.59 17.21 9.10
C ILE A 175 -1.91 17.00 9.83
N ARG A 176 -2.41 15.76 9.91
CA ARG A 176 -3.65 15.42 10.62
C ARG A 176 -3.56 15.79 12.10
N TYR A 177 -2.47 15.44 12.76
CA TYR A 177 -2.19 15.80 14.15
C TYR A 177 -2.25 17.31 14.35
N LYS A 178 -1.52 18.07 13.52
CA LYS A 178 -1.49 19.54 13.59
C LYS A 178 -2.89 20.14 13.43
N ARG A 179 -3.68 19.65 12.47
CA ARG A 179 -5.05 20.13 12.24
C ARG A 179 -5.99 19.81 13.40
N MET A 180 -5.89 18.62 13.98
CA MET A 180 -6.66 18.26 15.18
C MET A 180 -6.29 19.18 16.35
N TYR A 181 -4.99 19.43 16.54
CA TYR A 181 -4.47 20.32 17.57
C TYR A 181 -4.98 21.77 17.42
N GLU A 182 -5.00 22.29 16.19
CA GLU A 182 -5.59 23.60 15.86
C GLU A 182 -7.09 23.68 16.18
N GLN A 183 -7.82 22.57 16.06
CA GLN A 183 -9.23 22.46 16.47
C GLN A 183 -9.40 22.27 17.99
N GLY A 184 -8.31 22.27 18.76
CA GLY A 184 -8.32 22.13 20.21
C GLY A 184 -8.34 20.69 20.70
N TYR A 185 -7.99 19.72 19.86
CA TYR A 185 -7.91 18.30 20.23
C TYR A 185 -6.46 17.83 20.23
N ASP A 186 -5.96 17.42 21.39
CA ASP A 186 -4.62 16.86 21.51
C ASP A 186 -4.67 15.34 21.37
N MET A 187 -4.23 14.84 20.21
CA MET A 187 -4.17 13.41 19.93
C MET A 187 -2.99 12.72 20.62
N SER A 188 -1.97 13.46 21.07
CA SER A 188 -0.78 12.85 21.68
C SER A 188 -1.08 12.20 23.03
N SER A 189 -2.19 12.57 23.67
CA SER A 189 -2.68 11.90 24.87
C SER A 189 -3.28 10.52 24.62
N SER A 190 -3.63 10.20 23.37
CA SER A 190 -4.12 8.87 22.99
C SER A 190 -2.96 7.89 22.87
N GLU A 191 -3.05 6.77 23.58
CA GLU A 191 -2.10 5.67 23.47
C GLU A 191 -2.10 5.06 22.07
N ASP A 192 -3.29 4.81 21.51
CA ASP A 192 -3.43 4.27 20.15
C ASP A 192 -2.77 5.17 19.11
N PHE A 193 -2.92 6.49 19.25
CA PHE A 193 -2.26 7.45 18.36
C PHE A 193 -0.73 7.36 18.48
N ARG A 194 -0.19 7.30 19.70
CA ARG A 194 1.26 7.20 19.94
C ARG A 194 1.83 5.87 19.44
N LEU A 195 1.14 4.77 19.67
CA LEU A 195 1.54 3.45 19.18
C LEU A 195 1.54 3.40 17.66
N PHE A 196 0.48 3.93 17.02
CA PHE A 196 0.41 4.03 15.57
C PHE A 196 1.53 4.91 14.99
N GLU A 197 1.79 6.08 15.56
CA GLU A 197 2.90 6.95 15.14
C GLU A 197 4.26 6.26 15.30
N LYS A 198 4.47 5.56 16.43
CA LYS A 198 5.69 4.80 16.69
C LYS A 198 5.88 3.71 15.63
N GLY A 199 4.86 2.90 15.36
CA GLY A 199 4.91 1.84 14.34
C GLY A 199 5.20 2.38 12.94
N LEU A 200 4.64 3.54 12.57
CA LEU A 200 4.97 4.19 11.30
C LEU A 200 6.43 4.62 11.21
N LYS A 201 6.99 5.20 12.29
CA LYS A 201 8.40 5.61 12.34
C LYS A 201 9.35 4.42 12.26
N LEU A 202 9.03 3.32 12.95
CA LEU A 202 9.81 2.08 12.86
C LEU A 202 9.80 1.52 11.43
N GLY A 203 8.63 1.37 10.82
CA GLY A 203 8.56 0.89 9.44
C GLY A 203 9.26 1.80 8.42
N ILE A 204 9.33 3.12 8.66
CA ILE A 204 10.13 4.02 7.80
C ILE A 204 11.62 3.79 7.99
N LYS A 205 12.08 3.64 9.24
CA LYS A 205 13.48 3.34 9.54
C LYS A 205 13.92 2.03 8.89
N ASP A 206 13.08 1.00 8.96
CA ASP A 206 13.34 -0.30 8.32
C ASP A 206 13.43 -0.17 6.79
N ASN A 207 12.57 0.66 6.18
CA ASN A 207 12.64 0.96 4.75
C ASN A 207 13.86 1.82 4.38
N GLU A 208 14.30 2.73 5.26
CA GLU A 208 15.50 3.55 5.06
C GLU A 208 16.76 2.68 5.03
N ASN A 209 16.89 1.73 5.95
CA ASN A 209 18.01 0.78 5.96
C ASN A 209 18.06 -0.02 4.66
N GLU A 210 16.91 -0.57 4.25
CA GLU A 210 16.83 -1.37 3.04
C GLU A 210 17.06 -0.55 1.77
N LYS A 211 16.59 0.71 1.75
CA LYS A 211 16.87 1.65 0.67
C LYS A 211 18.37 1.90 0.49
N LEU A 212 19.13 2.00 1.58
CA LEU A 212 20.58 2.18 1.51
C LEU A 212 21.27 0.96 0.87
N ILE A 213 20.86 -0.25 1.25
CA ILE A 213 21.38 -1.50 0.65
C ILE A 213 21.07 -1.53 -0.85
N PHE A 214 19.81 -1.29 -1.23
CA PHE A 214 19.41 -1.25 -2.64
C PHE A 214 20.13 -0.18 -3.45
N ASP A 215 20.43 0.97 -2.84
CA ASP A 215 21.17 2.04 -3.50
C ASP A 215 22.63 1.68 -3.75
N GLU A 216 23.31 1.09 -2.77
CA GLU A 216 24.67 0.57 -2.92
C GLU A 216 24.73 -0.47 -4.05
N LEU A 217 23.82 -1.45 -4.01
CA LEU A 217 23.71 -2.48 -5.05
C LEU A 217 23.42 -1.89 -6.44
N LEU A 218 22.58 -0.85 -6.52
CA LEU A 218 22.28 -0.18 -7.78
C LEU A 218 23.50 0.57 -8.33
N LEU A 219 24.24 1.29 -7.47
CA LEU A 219 25.42 2.07 -7.85
C LEU A 219 26.57 1.19 -8.32
N ASP A 220 26.76 0.04 -7.66
CA ASP A 220 27.82 -0.92 -7.97
C ASP A 220 27.42 -1.92 -9.07
N GLU A 221 26.20 -1.81 -9.59
CA GLU A 221 25.61 -2.70 -10.60
C GLU A 221 25.59 -4.19 -10.16
N ILE A 222 25.38 -4.43 -8.86
CA ILE A 222 25.33 -5.77 -8.25
C ILE A 222 23.87 -6.24 -8.14
N TYR A 223 23.45 -7.09 -9.07
CA TYR A 223 22.06 -7.57 -9.15
C TYR A 223 21.83 -8.95 -8.53
N ASP A 224 22.89 -9.71 -8.23
CA ASP A 224 22.81 -11.09 -7.73
C ASP A 224 22.54 -11.19 -6.21
N LYS A 225 22.34 -10.05 -5.54
CA LYS A 225 21.96 -9.96 -4.12
C LYS A 225 20.46 -9.91 -3.88
N VAL A 226 19.66 -9.92 -4.94
CA VAL A 226 18.22 -10.14 -4.86
C VAL A 226 17.93 -11.58 -5.29
N ASN A 227 17.54 -12.40 -4.31
CA ASN A 227 17.08 -13.76 -4.56
C ASN A 227 15.60 -13.75 -4.93
N TYR A 228 15.16 -14.78 -5.65
CA TYR A 228 13.80 -14.84 -6.17
C TYR A 228 13.34 -16.27 -6.45
N CYS A 229 12.01 -16.45 -6.52
CA CYS A 229 11.39 -17.59 -7.19
C CYS A 229 10.30 -17.11 -8.15
N ILE A 230 10.13 -17.82 -9.26
CA ILE A 230 9.17 -17.46 -10.30
C ILE A 230 8.18 -18.61 -10.49
N TRP A 231 6.90 -18.30 -10.39
CA TRP A 231 5.85 -19.15 -10.91
C TRP A 231 5.35 -18.58 -12.23
N GLU A 232 5.63 -19.31 -13.31
CA GLU A 232 5.18 -19.00 -14.66
C GLU A 232 3.80 -19.62 -14.91
N LEU A 233 2.90 -18.81 -15.48
CA LEU A 233 1.56 -19.21 -15.88
C LEU A 233 1.48 -19.24 -17.41
N PRO A 234 0.97 -20.32 -18.02
CA PRO A 234 0.91 -20.48 -19.47
C PRO A 234 -0.26 -19.69 -20.12
N TYR A 235 -0.69 -18.60 -19.49
CA TYR A 235 -1.77 -17.73 -19.93
C TYR A 235 -1.59 -16.32 -19.36
N GLU A 236 -2.23 -15.32 -19.97
CA GLU A 236 -2.22 -13.93 -19.48
C GLU A 236 -3.29 -13.75 -18.38
N VAL A 237 -2.87 -13.30 -17.19
CA VAL A 237 -3.77 -12.91 -16.11
C VAL A 237 -4.36 -11.54 -16.36
N GLU A 238 -5.55 -11.31 -15.84
CA GLU A 238 -6.29 -10.05 -16.02
C GLU A 238 -6.13 -9.08 -14.84
N PHE A 239 -5.02 -9.21 -14.09
CA PHE A 239 -4.65 -8.33 -12.99
C PHE A 239 -3.13 -8.15 -12.89
N ALA A 240 -2.67 -7.18 -12.11
CA ALA A 240 -1.27 -7.01 -11.75
C ALA A 240 -1.10 -6.57 -10.30
N VAL A 241 0.04 -6.92 -9.72
CA VAL A 241 0.42 -6.61 -8.33
C VAL A 241 1.86 -6.12 -8.31
N SER A 242 2.12 -5.10 -7.50
CA SER A 242 3.46 -4.70 -7.07
C SER A 242 3.41 -4.39 -5.57
N MET A 243 3.94 -5.31 -4.76
CA MET A 243 3.76 -5.30 -3.31
C MET A 243 5.09 -5.52 -2.59
N MET A 244 5.27 -4.78 -1.50
CA MET A 244 6.26 -5.05 -0.45
C MET A 244 5.49 -5.52 0.78
N HIS A 245 5.94 -6.61 1.41
CA HIS A 245 5.23 -7.22 2.52
C HIS A 245 6.18 -7.86 3.54
N GLU A 246 5.85 -7.69 4.81
CA GLU A 246 6.57 -8.26 5.95
C GLU A 246 5.78 -9.43 6.53
N LEU A 247 5.81 -10.60 5.87
CA LEU A 247 5.09 -11.81 6.31
C LEU A 247 5.39 -12.12 7.77
N GLU A 248 4.36 -12.26 8.61
CA GLU A 248 4.50 -12.72 9.99
C GLU A 248 4.71 -14.23 10.07
N HIS A 249 4.06 -14.99 9.18
CA HIS A 249 4.11 -16.45 9.15
C HIS A 249 4.32 -16.98 7.73
N ASP A 250 5.01 -18.12 7.61
CA ASP A 250 5.14 -18.87 6.35
C ASP A 250 3.87 -19.70 6.04
N ILE A 251 3.88 -20.44 4.93
CA ILE A 251 2.72 -21.26 4.49
C ILE A 251 2.41 -22.39 5.49
N LEU A 252 3.41 -22.86 6.24
CA LEU A 252 3.26 -23.88 7.26
C LEU A 252 2.86 -23.31 8.64
N GLY A 253 2.72 -21.98 8.75
CA GLY A 253 2.37 -21.27 9.98
C GLY A 253 3.56 -21.00 10.90
N GLN A 254 4.81 -21.16 10.43
CA GLN A 254 6.00 -20.82 11.22
C GLN A 254 6.25 -19.33 11.19
N ALA A 255 6.54 -18.74 12.35
CA ALA A 255 6.80 -17.32 12.46
C ALA A 255 8.08 -16.90 11.71
N ILE A 256 7.97 -15.85 10.90
CA ILE A 256 9.06 -15.17 10.17
C ILE A 256 9.37 -13.82 10.84
N ASN A 257 8.34 -12.99 11.04
CA ASN A 257 8.47 -11.65 11.59
C ASN A 257 7.56 -11.47 12.81
N ASN A 258 7.95 -10.58 13.72
CA ASN A 258 7.12 -10.15 14.85
C ASN A 258 6.96 -8.62 14.83
N LEU A 259 5.76 -8.17 14.48
CA LEU A 259 5.42 -6.75 14.33
C LEU A 259 5.33 -5.98 15.66
N GLU A 260 5.40 -6.67 16.80
CA GLU A 260 5.35 -6.07 18.15
C GLU A 260 6.74 -5.71 18.69
N THR A 261 7.80 -6.07 17.96
CA THR A 261 9.20 -5.83 18.36
C THR A 261 9.83 -4.67 17.59
N ASP A 262 10.94 -4.14 18.12
CA ASP A 262 11.76 -3.11 17.45
C ASP A 262 12.91 -3.74 16.63
N VAL A 263 12.68 -4.95 16.12
CA VAL A 263 13.63 -5.65 15.26
C VAL A 263 13.31 -5.31 13.81
N ASN A 264 14.34 -5.05 13.00
CA ASN A 264 14.18 -4.77 11.57
C ASN A 264 13.48 -5.95 10.90
N LEU A 265 12.33 -5.67 10.27
CA LEU A 265 11.51 -6.71 9.67
C LEU A 265 12.10 -7.18 8.34
N ARG A 266 12.09 -8.50 8.14
CA ARG A 266 12.44 -9.13 6.87
C ARG A 266 11.36 -8.81 5.85
N LYS A 267 11.75 -8.38 4.64
CA LYS A 267 10.81 -7.97 3.60
C LYS A 267 10.81 -8.91 2.42
N LEU A 268 9.62 -9.14 1.89
CA LEU A 268 9.33 -9.92 0.70
C LEU A 268 8.62 -9.04 -0.33
N TYR A 269 9.02 -9.16 -1.58
CA TYR A 269 8.45 -8.42 -2.69
C TYR A 269 7.71 -9.36 -3.62
N LEU A 270 6.53 -8.94 -4.07
CA LEU A 270 5.71 -9.66 -5.03
C LEU A 270 5.42 -8.79 -6.24
N ASN A 271 5.74 -9.31 -7.41
CA ASN A 271 5.28 -8.76 -8.69
C ASN A 271 4.50 -9.82 -9.45
N ILE A 272 3.24 -9.52 -9.78
CA ILE A 272 2.40 -10.37 -10.64
C ILE A 272 2.00 -9.54 -11.85
N PHE A 273 2.22 -10.05 -13.06
CA PHE A 273 1.82 -9.35 -14.27
C PHE A 273 1.69 -10.27 -15.49
N PRO A 274 0.82 -9.91 -16.46
CA PRO A 274 0.78 -10.55 -17.77
C PRO A 274 1.94 -10.09 -18.65
N ALA A 275 2.49 -11.01 -19.43
CA ALA A 275 3.54 -10.79 -20.42
C ALA A 275 3.32 -11.71 -21.62
N ASP A 276 3.28 -11.18 -22.83
CA ASP A 276 2.94 -11.85 -24.11
C ASP A 276 2.70 -13.38 -24.04
N SER A 277 1.42 -13.77 -23.95
CA SER A 277 0.91 -15.16 -23.89
C SER A 277 1.14 -15.94 -22.59
N LYS A 278 1.80 -15.33 -21.60
CA LYS A 278 2.08 -15.92 -20.28
C LYS A 278 1.90 -14.89 -19.16
N SER A 279 2.08 -15.32 -17.92
CA SER A 279 2.17 -14.41 -16.78
C SER A 279 3.24 -14.88 -15.83
N PHE A 280 3.75 -13.94 -15.04
CA PHE A 280 4.79 -14.21 -14.07
C PHE A 280 4.33 -13.77 -12.69
N CYS A 281 4.51 -14.65 -11.71
CA CYS A 281 4.45 -14.34 -10.30
C CYS A 281 5.88 -14.44 -9.75
N ILE A 282 6.45 -13.29 -9.37
CA ILE A 282 7.83 -13.18 -8.92
C ILE A 282 7.81 -12.84 -7.43
N TRP A 283 8.22 -13.79 -6.61
CA TRP A 283 8.64 -13.51 -5.23
C TRP A 283 10.11 -13.15 -5.23
N SER A 284 10.50 -12.07 -4.57
CA SER A 284 11.90 -11.63 -4.47
C SER A 284 12.22 -11.04 -3.11
N TRP A 285 13.46 -11.16 -2.67
CA TRP A 285 13.93 -10.66 -1.37
C TRP A 285 15.44 -10.39 -1.43
N LEU A 286 15.93 -9.52 -0.54
CA LEU A 286 17.38 -9.36 -0.36
C LEU A 286 17.98 -10.63 0.23
N LYS A 287 19.17 -11.01 -0.24
CA LYS A 287 19.90 -12.22 0.18
C LYS A 287 20.12 -12.36 1.69
N GLU A 288 20.15 -11.25 2.43
CA GLU A 288 20.21 -11.26 3.89
C GLU A 288 19.00 -11.94 4.56
N ASN A 289 17.87 -12.02 3.86
CA ASN A 289 16.63 -12.65 4.32
C ASN A 289 16.47 -14.11 3.82
N ASP A 290 17.56 -14.73 3.36
CA ASP A 290 17.57 -16.11 2.86
C ASP A 290 17.13 -17.13 3.92
N ASP A 291 17.45 -16.87 5.18
CA ASP A 291 17.09 -17.70 6.33
C ASP A 291 15.56 -17.87 6.47
N ALA A 292 14.79 -16.88 6.03
CA ALA A 292 13.33 -16.93 6.01
C ALA A 292 12.76 -17.36 4.65
N TYR A 293 13.18 -16.69 3.57
CA TYR A 293 12.42 -16.75 2.32
C TYR A 293 12.83 -17.87 1.37
N ILE A 294 14.00 -18.49 1.54
CA ILE A 294 14.33 -19.71 0.79
C ILE A 294 13.34 -20.81 1.12
N ASP A 295 13.04 -21.04 2.41
CA ASP A 295 12.13 -22.12 2.80
C ASP A 295 10.68 -21.79 2.47
N PHE A 296 10.24 -20.54 2.67
CA PHE A 296 8.96 -20.06 2.17
C PHE A 296 8.80 -20.32 0.65
N SER A 297 9.82 -19.99 -0.16
CA SER A 297 9.77 -20.18 -1.61
C SER A 297 9.61 -21.66 -1.99
N LYS A 298 10.30 -22.56 -1.29
CA LYS A 298 10.17 -24.01 -1.50
C LYS A 298 8.77 -24.49 -1.10
N GLN A 299 8.20 -23.97 -0.02
CA GLN A 299 6.84 -24.30 0.41
C GLN A 299 5.82 -23.85 -0.66
N PHE A 300 5.92 -22.60 -1.13
CA PHE A 300 5.05 -22.06 -2.17
C PHE A 300 5.14 -22.87 -3.48
N MET A 301 6.35 -23.22 -3.89
CA MET A 301 6.57 -24.02 -5.10
C MET A 301 6.18 -25.50 -4.92
N LYS A 302 5.94 -25.99 -3.70
CA LYS A 302 5.39 -27.33 -3.46
C LYS A 302 3.87 -27.39 -3.51
N LEU A 303 3.18 -26.27 -3.30
CA LEU A 303 1.72 -26.19 -3.48
C LEU A 303 1.34 -26.59 -4.91
N ASN A 304 0.21 -27.28 -5.08
CA ASN A 304 -0.35 -27.49 -6.41
C ASN A 304 -0.89 -26.17 -6.98
N ILE A 305 -1.24 -26.16 -8.28
CA ILE A 305 -1.68 -24.93 -8.96
C ILE A 305 -2.92 -24.32 -8.28
N ASN A 306 -3.92 -25.14 -7.95
CA ASN A 306 -5.15 -24.66 -7.31
C ASN A 306 -4.87 -24.02 -5.94
N ASP A 307 -3.95 -24.60 -5.16
CA ASP A 307 -3.55 -24.05 -3.87
C ASP A 307 -2.76 -22.74 -4.01
N ARG A 308 -1.92 -22.58 -5.04
CA ARG A 308 -1.24 -21.30 -5.28
C ARG A 308 -2.22 -20.20 -5.69
N GLU A 309 -3.17 -20.52 -6.56
CA GLU A 309 -4.25 -19.59 -6.94
C GLU A 309 -5.10 -19.22 -5.71
N ASN A 310 -5.50 -20.21 -4.91
CA ASN A 310 -6.28 -20.02 -3.69
C ASN A 310 -5.52 -19.17 -2.64
N TYR A 311 -4.23 -19.45 -2.45
CA TYR A 311 -3.37 -18.70 -1.56
C TYR A 311 -3.38 -17.21 -1.92
N PHE A 312 -3.22 -16.87 -3.20
CA PHE A 312 -3.29 -15.48 -3.64
C PHE A 312 -4.70 -14.88 -3.58
N ASN A 313 -5.75 -15.62 -3.93
CA ASN A 313 -7.13 -15.15 -3.86
C ASN A 313 -7.52 -14.73 -2.44
N ASN A 314 -7.08 -15.47 -1.42
CA ASN A 314 -7.37 -15.16 -0.02
C ASN A 314 -6.50 -14.02 0.53
N ASN A 315 -5.23 -13.99 0.16
CA ASN A 315 -4.25 -13.13 0.82
C ASN A 315 -4.04 -11.77 0.14
N LEU A 316 -4.06 -11.69 -1.20
CA LEU A 316 -3.81 -10.43 -1.90
C LEU A 316 -4.73 -9.28 -1.45
N PRO A 317 -6.07 -9.48 -1.32
CA PRO A 317 -6.95 -8.38 -0.95
C PRO A 317 -6.72 -7.91 0.50
N ARG A 318 -6.19 -8.78 1.36
CA ARG A 318 -5.80 -8.45 2.74
C ARG A 318 -4.47 -7.72 2.80
N TRP A 319 -3.50 -8.17 2.02
CA TRP A 319 -2.12 -7.66 2.08
C TRP A 319 -1.92 -6.32 1.39
N THR A 320 -2.67 -6.02 0.32
CA THR A 320 -2.35 -4.84 -0.47
C THR A 320 -3.54 -4.20 -1.20
N ASP A 321 -3.51 -2.87 -1.22
CA ASP A 321 -4.34 -2.04 -2.11
C ASP A 321 -3.72 -1.87 -3.51
N SER A 322 -2.50 -2.38 -3.70
CA SER A 322 -1.68 -2.21 -4.89
C SER A 322 -1.95 -3.28 -5.96
N ILE A 323 -3.23 -3.67 -6.04
CA ILE A 323 -3.80 -4.57 -7.03
C ILE A 323 -4.46 -3.73 -8.13
N ILE A 324 -4.12 -4.03 -9.37
CA ILE A 324 -4.76 -3.47 -10.56
C ILE A 324 -5.51 -4.58 -11.26
N ILE A 325 -6.80 -4.39 -11.47
CA ILE A 325 -7.68 -5.38 -12.08
C ILE A 325 -8.16 -4.81 -13.41
N SER A 326 -8.16 -5.63 -14.46
CA SER A 326 -8.75 -5.22 -15.73
C SER A 326 -10.26 -4.98 -15.55
N PRO A 327 -10.85 -4.01 -16.26
CA PRO A 327 -12.30 -3.86 -16.24
C PRO A 327 -13.04 -5.12 -16.74
N ARG A 328 -12.41 -5.92 -17.60
CA ARG A 328 -12.98 -7.17 -18.14
C ARG A 328 -13.21 -8.21 -17.04
N LEU A 329 -12.16 -8.52 -16.27
CA LEU A 329 -12.25 -9.43 -15.13
C LEU A 329 -13.19 -8.89 -14.05
N TRP A 330 -13.06 -7.60 -13.72
CA TRP A 330 -13.90 -6.94 -12.73
C TRP A 330 -15.39 -7.07 -13.07
N ASN A 331 -15.77 -6.77 -14.32
CA ASN A 331 -17.17 -6.83 -14.75
C ASN A 331 -17.70 -8.27 -14.81
N ARG A 332 -16.86 -9.27 -15.10
CA ARG A 332 -17.25 -10.69 -15.16
C ARG A 332 -17.76 -11.21 -13.81
N TRP A 333 -17.13 -10.75 -12.72
CA TRP A 333 -17.54 -11.09 -11.36
C TRP A 333 -18.93 -10.55 -10.99
N GLY A 334 -19.36 -9.44 -11.60
CA GLY A 334 -20.59 -8.76 -11.22
C GLY A 334 -20.55 -8.15 -9.80
N ASP A 335 -21.53 -7.30 -9.51
CA ASP A 335 -21.49 -6.40 -8.35
C ASP A 335 -21.38 -7.15 -7.00
N GLY A 336 -22.06 -8.29 -6.85
CA GLY A 336 -22.02 -9.07 -5.60
C GLY A 336 -20.63 -9.62 -5.25
N ILE A 337 -19.90 -10.14 -6.23
CA ILE A 337 -18.55 -10.68 -6.02
C ILE A 337 -17.54 -9.53 -5.84
N GLN A 338 -17.72 -8.42 -6.58
CA GLN A 338 -16.93 -7.20 -6.40
C GLN A 338 -17.05 -6.64 -4.98
N GLU A 339 -18.28 -6.57 -4.44
CA GLU A 339 -18.54 -6.15 -3.07
C GLU A 339 -17.93 -7.13 -2.06
N ALA A 340 -18.01 -8.44 -2.30
CA ALA A 340 -17.40 -9.45 -1.45
C ALA A 340 -15.87 -9.26 -1.36
N LEU A 341 -15.20 -9.03 -2.49
CA LEU A 341 -13.76 -8.76 -2.54
C LEU A 341 -13.39 -7.49 -1.76
N ILE A 342 -14.11 -6.39 -1.99
CA ILE A 342 -13.89 -5.12 -1.29
C ILE A 342 -14.10 -5.30 0.22
N THR A 343 -15.13 -6.05 0.59
CA THR A 343 -15.44 -6.36 1.99
C THR A 343 -14.31 -7.15 2.64
N HIS A 344 -13.82 -8.20 1.97
CA HIS A 344 -12.70 -9.01 2.44
C HIS A 344 -11.44 -8.17 2.69
N ALA A 345 -11.12 -7.26 1.77
CA ALA A 345 -9.98 -6.34 1.92
C ALA A 345 -10.08 -5.41 3.14
N ASN A 346 -11.30 -5.11 3.62
CA ASN A 346 -11.51 -4.24 4.78
C ASN A 346 -11.46 -4.98 6.13
N PHE A 347 -11.48 -6.32 6.14
CA PHE A 347 -11.59 -7.12 7.35
C PHE A 347 -10.29 -7.81 7.80
N ASP A 348 -9.14 -7.44 7.23
CA ASP A 348 -7.83 -8.02 7.60
C ASP A 348 -7.57 -8.02 9.13
N ILE A 349 -7.94 -6.95 9.83
CA ILE A 349 -7.79 -6.88 11.30
C ILE A 349 -8.61 -7.97 12.02
N LEU A 350 -9.80 -8.31 11.52
CA LEU A 350 -10.59 -9.39 12.11
C LEU A 350 -9.94 -10.76 11.85
N TYR A 351 -9.42 -10.96 10.64
CA TYR A 351 -8.69 -12.20 10.32
C TYR A 351 -7.46 -12.38 11.21
N ARG A 352 -6.68 -11.31 11.42
CA ARG A 352 -5.52 -11.32 12.35
C ARG A 352 -5.93 -11.68 13.78
N VAL A 353 -6.99 -11.09 14.31
CA VAL A 353 -7.51 -11.41 15.65
C VAL A 353 -7.94 -12.88 15.72
N MET A 354 -8.60 -13.41 14.68
CA MET A 354 -8.98 -14.83 14.63
C MET A 354 -7.77 -15.77 14.57
N GLU A 355 -6.74 -15.40 13.80
CA GLU A 355 -5.48 -16.14 13.69
C GLU A 355 -4.76 -16.16 15.06
N GLU A 356 -4.73 -15.03 15.77
CA GLU A 356 -4.18 -14.91 17.14
C GLU A 356 -4.95 -15.77 18.16
N GLU A 357 -6.28 -15.71 18.14
CA GLU A 357 -7.14 -16.47 19.06
C GLU A 357 -7.03 -17.98 18.87
N THR A 358 -6.92 -18.44 17.61
CA THR A 358 -6.81 -19.87 17.29
C THR A 358 -5.37 -20.38 17.35
N SER A 359 -4.38 -19.48 17.23
CA SER A 359 -2.97 -19.82 16.99
C SER A 359 -2.77 -20.71 15.76
N ASP A 360 -3.68 -20.62 14.78
CA ASP A 360 -3.61 -21.34 13.51
C ASP A 360 -3.25 -20.38 12.37
N TYR A 361 -1.96 -20.32 12.08
CA TYR A 361 -1.39 -19.48 11.03
C TYR A 361 -1.10 -20.25 9.74
N LYS A 362 -1.34 -21.56 9.74
CA LYS A 362 -1.01 -22.41 8.61
C LYS A 362 -1.99 -22.15 7.48
N TYR A 363 -1.47 -22.10 6.25
CA TYR A 363 -2.33 -22.04 5.07
C TYR A 363 -3.31 -23.23 5.06
N SER A 364 -4.59 -22.90 4.96
CA SER A 364 -5.67 -23.81 4.66
C SER A 364 -6.44 -23.28 3.45
N TYR A 365 -6.90 -24.21 2.60
CA TYR A 365 -7.68 -23.85 1.43
C TYR A 365 -9.02 -23.24 1.88
N MET A 366 -9.32 -22.05 1.38
CA MET A 366 -10.58 -21.34 1.68
C MET A 366 -11.23 -20.88 0.39
N ASP A 367 -12.47 -21.31 0.14
CA ASP A 367 -13.20 -20.86 -1.04
C ASP A 367 -13.46 -19.35 -0.99
N THR A 368 -13.23 -18.70 -2.12
CA THR A 368 -13.53 -17.28 -2.32
C THR A 368 -14.47 -17.14 -3.51
N PRO A 369 -15.43 -16.20 -3.48
CA PRO A 369 -16.34 -15.99 -4.58
C PRO A 369 -15.65 -15.33 -5.79
N TRP A 370 -14.49 -14.70 -5.62
CA TRP A 370 -13.68 -14.15 -6.70
C TRP A 370 -12.55 -15.11 -7.08
N ASN A 371 -12.07 -15.01 -8.32
CA ASN A 371 -10.84 -15.68 -8.73
C ASN A 371 -10.01 -14.78 -9.65
N PHE A 372 -8.87 -14.30 -9.15
CA PHE A 372 -7.93 -13.48 -9.94
C PHE A 372 -7.30 -14.23 -11.12
N PHE A 373 -7.25 -15.56 -11.05
CA PHE A 373 -6.67 -16.44 -12.06
C PHE A 373 -7.74 -17.04 -12.99
N GLU A 374 -8.96 -16.50 -12.94
CA GLU A 374 -10.04 -16.92 -13.83
C GLU A 374 -9.65 -16.72 -15.30
N LYS A 375 -9.62 -17.82 -16.04
CA LYS A 375 -9.22 -17.84 -17.45
C LYS A 375 -10.33 -17.24 -18.31
N THR A 376 -9.95 -16.36 -19.21
CA THR A 376 -10.83 -15.92 -20.29
C THR A 376 -11.09 -17.13 -21.20
N ILE A 377 -12.34 -17.56 -21.31
CA ILE A 377 -12.79 -18.63 -22.22
C ILE A 377 -12.77 -18.13 -23.65
#